data_AF-A0A7S1X3U6-F1
#
_entry.id   AF-A0A7S1X3U6-F1
#
_cell.length_a   1.000
_cell.length_b   1.000
_cell.length_c   1.000
_cell.angle_alpha   90.00
_cell.angle_beta   90.00
_cell.angle_gamma   90.00
#
_symmetry.space_group_name_H-M   'P 1'
#
loop_
_entity.id
_entity.type
_entity.pdbx_description
1 polymer ?
#
loop_
_entity_poly.entity_id
_entity_poly.type
_entity_poly.pdbx_seq_one_letter_code
_entity_poly.pdbx_strand_id
1 'polypeptide(L)'
;DKVLPLREVGAKHVGTLVTCQGVVVRCTDVKPLCTVACFTCTHCTCETFQEVTGREFTPLDTCGNATAGNTCSGRPVLRHRTSRFVKFQEVKLQEPAGDVPQGSVPRTMTVYVKGELTRQVKPGEMVTITGIFLPVPFTGYKAMKAGLLTQTFLEAMYIQKEKQTYEDALASPTDRAHATALFNSGGGQSVY
;
A
#
# COMPACT_ATOMS: atom_id res chain seq x y z
N ASP A 1 -0.15 9.17 -18.62
CA ASP A 1 0.84 9.98 -17.88
C ASP A 1 2.25 9.52 -18.16
N LYS A 2 3.22 10.44 -18.10
CA LYS A 2 4.63 10.14 -18.33
C LYS A 2 5.18 9.33 -17.15
N VAL A 3 5.74 8.16 -17.43
CA VAL A 3 6.43 7.33 -16.42
C VAL A 3 7.73 8.04 -16.03
N LEU A 4 7.93 8.23 -14.73
CA LEU A 4 9.14 8.82 -14.17
C LEU A 4 10.07 7.71 -13.65
N PRO A 5 11.39 7.81 -13.90
CA PRO A 5 12.35 6.90 -13.28
C PRO A 5 12.42 7.18 -11.77
N LEU A 6 12.64 6.13 -10.98
CA LEU A 6 12.65 6.22 -9.50
C LEU A 6 13.61 7.31 -8.98
N ARG A 7 14.75 7.49 -9.65
CA ARG A 7 15.80 8.44 -9.28
C ARG A 7 15.36 9.90 -9.33
N GLU A 8 14.45 10.23 -10.24
CA GLU A 8 13.96 11.58 -10.46
C GLU A 8 12.88 11.98 -9.45
N VAL A 9 12.35 11.01 -8.70
CA VAL A 9 11.38 11.28 -7.62
C VAL A 9 12.12 11.93 -6.45
N GLY A 10 11.76 13.17 -6.14
CA GLY A 10 12.39 13.97 -5.10
C GLY A 10 11.42 15.01 -4.54
N ALA A 11 11.97 16.04 -3.88
CA ALA A 11 11.19 17.04 -3.14
C ALA A 11 10.10 17.73 -3.98
N LYS A 12 10.36 17.98 -5.27
CA LYS A 12 9.41 18.62 -6.20
C LYS A 12 8.11 17.81 -6.42
N HIS A 13 8.12 16.52 -6.11
CA HIS A 13 6.99 15.62 -6.32
C HIS A 13 6.23 15.30 -5.03
N VAL A 14 6.64 15.84 -3.89
CA VAL A 14 5.97 15.61 -2.61
C VAL A 14 4.54 16.18 -2.66
N GLY A 15 3.56 15.36 -2.29
CA GLY A 15 2.13 15.68 -2.33
C GLY A 15 1.49 15.59 -3.72
N THR A 16 2.24 15.20 -4.75
CA THR A 16 1.73 15.07 -6.12
C THR A 16 1.54 13.60 -6.53
N LEU A 17 0.68 13.39 -7.52
CA LEU A 17 0.51 12.08 -8.15
C LEU A 17 1.71 11.80 -9.08
N VAL A 18 2.42 10.71 -8.82
CA VAL A 18 3.55 10.25 -9.64
C VAL A 18 3.31 8.83 -10.13
N THR A 19 3.76 8.58 -11.36
CA THR A 19 3.77 7.24 -11.96
C THR A 19 5.21 6.79 -12.10
N CYS A 20 5.56 5.69 -11.45
CA CYS A 20 6.92 5.19 -11.41
C CYS A 20 6.96 3.71 -11.81
N GLN A 21 7.99 3.31 -12.54
CA GLN A 21 8.19 1.92 -12.95
C GLN A 21 9.40 1.33 -12.21
N GLY A 22 9.30 0.06 -11.82
CA GLY A 22 10.40 -0.63 -11.17
C GLY A 22 10.13 -2.10 -10.89
N VAL A 23 11.16 -2.76 -10.36
CA VAL A 23 11.12 -4.18 -10.00
C VAL A 23 10.78 -4.29 -8.51
N VAL A 24 9.82 -5.16 -8.19
CA VAL A 24 9.46 -5.45 -6.80
C VAL A 24 10.55 -6.31 -6.17
N VAL A 25 11.23 -5.80 -5.14
CA VAL A 25 12.31 -6.54 -4.46
C VAL A 25 11.78 -7.34 -3.28
N ARG A 26 10.90 -6.72 -2.51
CA ARG A 26 10.38 -7.31 -1.28
C ARG A 26 8.93 -6.90 -1.07
N CYS A 27 8.11 -7.89 -0.73
CA CYS A 27 6.76 -7.68 -0.23
C CYS A 27 6.69 -8.19 1.21
N THR A 28 6.03 -7.43 2.07
CA THR A 28 5.68 -7.90 3.42
C THR A 28 4.37 -8.71 3.39
N ASP A 29 4.11 -9.48 4.44
CA ASP A 29 2.79 -10.10 4.62
C ASP A 29 1.71 -9.04 4.83
N VAL A 30 0.47 -9.37 4.42
CA VAL A 30 -0.68 -8.49 4.62
C VAL A 30 -1.01 -8.41 6.10
N LYS A 31 -1.02 -7.18 6.63
CA LYS A 31 -1.36 -6.88 8.02
C LYS A 31 -2.64 -6.05 8.07
N PRO A 32 -3.47 -6.20 9.12
CA PRO A 32 -4.63 -5.32 9.32
C PRO A 32 -4.17 -3.95 9.85
N LEU A 33 -4.55 -2.88 9.15
CA LEU A 33 -4.36 -1.50 9.57
C LEU A 33 -5.68 -0.96 10.13
N CYS A 34 -5.67 -0.49 11.39
CA CYS A 34 -6.83 0.15 11.99
C CYS A 34 -7.07 1.52 11.33
N THR A 35 -8.28 1.75 10.85
CA THR A 35 -8.71 3.04 10.27
C THR A 35 -9.65 3.79 11.21
N VAL A 36 -10.53 3.05 11.89
CA VAL A 36 -11.42 3.59 12.91
C VAL A 36 -11.31 2.70 14.14
N ALA A 37 -10.81 3.28 15.23
CA ALA A 37 -10.72 2.65 16.53
C ALA A 37 -12.01 2.91 17.31
N CYS A 38 -12.67 1.84 17.75
CA CYS A 38 -13.85 1.92 18.60
C CYS A 38 -13.46 1.65 20.06
N PHE A 39 -13.82 2.57 20.95
CA PHE A 39 -13.59 2.45 22.38
C PHE A 39 -14.92 2.33 23.11
N THR A 40 -15.03 1.35 24.01
CA THR A 40 -16.20 1.18 24.87
C THR A 40 -15.82 1.48 26.31
N CYS A 41 -16.55 2.38 26.95
CA CYS A 41 -16.37 2.68 28.37
C CYS A 41 -16.82 1.51 29.25
N THR A 42 -16.07 1.18 30.30
CA THR A 42 -16.42 0.10 31.25
C THR A 42 -17.62 0.43 32.15
N HIS A 43 -17.89 1.72 32.41
CA HIS A 43 -18.96 2.13 33.34
C HIS A 43 -20.25 2.51 32.62
N CYS A 44 -20.19 3.39 31.61
CA CYS A 44 -21.39 3.87 30.93
C CYS A 44 -21.70 3.11 29.63
N THR A 45 -20.86 2.15 29.22
CA THR A 45 -21.02 1.35 27.99
C THR A 45 -21.13 2.15 26.68
N CYS A 46 -20.91 3.46 26.71
CA CYS A 46 -20.88 4.32 25.54
C CYS A 46 -19.72 3.90 24.61
N GLU A 47 -20.00 3.87 23.31
CA GLU A 47 -19.02 3.65 22.25
C GLU A 47 -18.56 5.00 21.67
N THR A 48 -17.26 5.20 21.60
CA THR A 48 -16.64 6.38 21.00
C THR A 48 -15.73 5.95 19.86
N PHE A 49 -15.87 6.60 18.72
CA PHE A 49 -15.10 6.31 17.51
C PHE A 49 -14.02 7.36 17.32
N GLN A 50 -12.77 6.89 17.15
CA GLN A 50 -11.62 7.73 16.82
C GLN A 50 -11.05 7.30 15.47
N GLU A 51 -10.92 8.25 14.55
CA GLU A 51 -10.24 8.00 13.28
C GLU A 51 -8.72 7.95 13.47
N VAL A 52 -8.08 6.94 12.88
CA VAL A 52 -6.63 6.73 12.94
C VAL A 52 -6.03 7.14 11.60
N THR A 53 -5.49 8.36 11.53
CA THR A 53 -4.88 8.90 10.31
C THR A 53 -3.40 8.51 10.15
N GLY A 54 -2.71 8.23 11.26
CA GLY A 54 -1.28 7.91 11.30
C GLY A 54 -0.95 6.43 11.53
N ARG A 55 0.35 6.08 11.52
CA ARG A 55 0.85 4.76 11.93
C ARG A 55 0.88 4.58 13.45
N GLU A 56 1.02 5.70 14.15
CA GLU A 56 0.97 5.78 15.61
C GLU A 56 -0.27 6.60 15.96
N PHE A 57 -1.01 6.17 16.97
CA PHE A 57 -2.12 6.93 17.53
C PHE A 57 -2.12 6.79 19.05
N THR A 58 -2.55 7.84 19.73
CA THR A 58 -2.72 7.82 21.18
C THR A 58 -4.15 7.36 21.48
N PRO A 59 -4.33 6.28 22.27
CA PRO A 59 -5.66 5.83 22.65
C PRO A 59 -6.37 6.87 23.51
N LEU A 60 -7.70 6.84 23.52
CA LEU A 60 -8.48 7.70 24.42
C LEU A 60 -8.29 7.24 25.87
N ASP A 61 -7.98 8.20 26.75
CA ASP A 61 -7.90 7.97 28.19
C ASP A 61 -9.19 8.37 28.93
N THR A 62 -9.95 9.31 28.38
CA THR A 62 -11.19 9.82 28.97
C THR A 62 -12.40 9.42 28.14
N CYS A 63 -13.50 9.09 28.83
CA CYS A 63 -14.77 8.82 28.17
C CYS A 63 -15.40 10.15 27.69
N GLY A 64 -15.81 10.21 26.42
CA GLY A 64 -16.47 11.38 25.84
C GLY A 64 -17.93 11.59 26.29
N ASN A 65 -18.50 10.67 27.08
CA ASN A 65 -19.86 10.79 27.56
C ASN A 65 -19.93 11.68 28.81
N ALA A 66 -20.37 12.93 28.63
CA ALA A 66 -20.77 13.82 29.70
C ALA A 66 -22.30 13.72 29.85
N THR A 67 -22.77 12.88 30.76
CA THR A 67 -24.18 12.94 31.17
C THR A 67 -24.31 14.12 32.14
N ALA A 68 -25.13 15.10 31.77
CA ALA A 68 -25.48 16.33 32.50
C ALA A 68 -24.83 16.50 33.89
N GLY A 69 -23.59 16.98 33.93
CA GLY A 69 -22.90 17.42 35.15
C GLY A 69 -21.82 16.50 35.72
N ASN A 70 -21.72 15.24 35.31
CA ASN A 70 -20.66 14.32 35.75
C ASN A 70 -19.88 13.72 34.56
N THR A 71 -18.57 13.94 34.51
CA THR A 71 -17.68 13.22 33.61
C THR A 71 -17.62 11.76 34.04
N CYS A 72 -17.98 10.84 33.15
CA CYS A 72 -17.83 9.41 33.42
C CYS A 72 -16.35 9.10 33.69
N SER A 73 -16.01 8.66 34.91
CA SER A 73 -14.65 8.31 35.33
C SER A 73 -14.15 6.98 34.74
N GLY A 74 -14.92 6.36 33.86
CA GLY A 74 -14.60 5.07 33.29
C GLY A 74 -13.55 5.16 32.18
N ARG A 75 -12.58 4.25 32.24
CA ARG A 75 -11.53 4.14 31.21
C ARG A 75 -12.10 3.51 29.94
N PRO A 76 -12.00 4.16 28.77
CA PRO A 76 -12.34 3.54 27.50
C PRO A 76 -11.40 2.38 27.17
N VAL A 77 -11.95 1.24 26.76
CA VAL A 77 -11.19 0.06 26.32
C VAL A 77 -11.41 -0.15 24.82
N LEU A 78 -10.32 -0.33 24.08
CA LEU A 78 -10.38 -0.60 22.64
C LEU A 78 -11.11 -1.93 22.37
N ARG A 79 -12.11 -1.90 21.49
CA ARG A 79 -12.83 -3.11 21.03
C ARG A 79 -12.44 -3.44 19.60
N HIS A 80 -11.68 -4.52 19.42
CA HIS A 80 -11.25 -4.95 18.09
C HIS A 80 -12.41 -5.34 17.17
N ARG A 81 -13.46 -5.99 17.67
CA ARG A 81 -14.58 -6.45 16.82
C ARG A 81 -15.38 -5.29 16.20
N THR A 82 -15.54 -4.19 16.92
CA THR A 82 -16.28 -2.99 16.46
C THR A 82 -15.38 -2.02 15.69
N SER A 83 -14.05 -2.19 15.77
CA SER A 83 -13.09 -1.35 15.06
C SER A 83 -13.01 -1.73 13.57
N ARG A 84 -12.73 -0.74 12.71
CA ARG A 84 -12.60 -0.95 11.26
C ARG A 84 -11.15 -1.15 10.87
N PHE A 85 -10.86 -2.28 10.25
CA PHE A 85 -9.53 -2.61 9.72
C PHE A 85 -9.53 -2.68 8.19
N VAL A 86 -8.41 -2.25 7.60
CA VAL A 86 -8.15 -2.34 6.16
C VAL A 86 -6.87 -3.14 5.94
N LYS A 87 -6.81 -3.90 4.85
CA LYS A 87 -5.60 -4.63 4.47
C LYS A 87 -4.48 -3.63 4.17
N PHE A 88 -3.31 -3.85 4.74
CA PHE A 88 -2.11 -3.05 4.50
C PHE A 88 -0.94 -3.94 4.15
N GLN A 89 -0.14 -3.51 3.18
CA GLN A 89 1.06 -4.19 2.75
C GLN A 89 2.13 -3.16 2.39
N GLU A 90 3.35 -3.40 2.85
CA GLU A 90 4.53 -2.64 2.45
C GLU A 90 5.28 -3.39 1.34
N VAL A 91 5.58 -2.68 0.26
CA VAL A 91 6.29 -3.17 -0.92
C VAL A 91 7.54 -2.31 -1.14
N LYS A 92 8.69 -2.93 -1.39
CA LYS A 92 9.94 -2.26 -1.76
C LYS A 92 10.12 -2.36 -3.27
N LEU A 93 10.13 -1.21 -3.94
CA LEU A 93 10.35 -1.08 -5.37
C LEU A 93 11.79 -0.63 -5.63
N GLN A 94 12.46 -1.20 -6.63
CA GLN A 94 13.82 -0.83 -7.05
C GLN A 94 13.82 -0.37 -8.51
N GLU A 95 14.72 0.55 -8.84
CA GLU A 95 14.90 1.02 -10.21
C GLU A 95 15.27 -0.17 -11.12
N PRO A 96 14.74 -0.24 -12.36
CA PRO A 96 15.13 -1.27 -13.30
C PRO A 96 16.60 -1.09 -13.71
N ALA A 97 17.28 -2.20 -14.02
CA ALA A 97 18.72 -2.18 -14.34
C ALA A 97 19.09 -1.27 -15.51
N GLY A 98 18.17 -1.06 -16.47
CA GLY A 98 18.37 -0.16 -17.62
C GLY A 98 18.46 1.32 -17.24
N ASP A 99 17.85 1.72 -16.12
CA ASP A 99 17.79 3.13 -15.68
C ASP A 99 18.92 3.47 -14.69
N VAL A 100 19.75 2.49 -14.30
CA VAL A 100 20.81 2.69 -13.32
C VAL A 100 22.08 3.19 -14.02
N PRO A 101 22.60 4.38 -13.67
CA PRO A 101 23.82 4.88 -14.28
C PRO A 101 25.04 4.05 -13.86
N GLN A 102 25.99 3.91 -14.77
CA GLN A 102 27.20 3.13 -14.55
C GLN A 102 27.95 3.60 -13.29
N GLY A 103 28.32 2.66 -12.41
CA GLY A 103 29.04 2.94 -11.17
C GLY A 103 28.16 3.39 -9.98
N SER A 104 26.85 3.50 -10.15
CA SER A 104 25.92 3.76 -9.05
C SER A 104 25.18 2.50 -8.58
N VAL A 105 24.83 2.46 -7.29
CA VAL A 105 23.92 1.45 -6.75
C VAL A 105 22.47 1.84 -7.09
N PRO A 106 21.59 0.88 -7.45
CA PRO A 106 20.19 1.17 -7.71
C PRO A 106 19.48 1.66 -6.44
N ARG A 107 18.62 2.68 -6.58
CA ARG A 107 17.82 3.18 -5.46
C ARG A 107 16.58 2.33 -5.22
N THR A 108 16.08 2.39 -3.99
CA THR A 108 14.83 1.73 -3.61
C THR A 108 13.84 2.75 -3.06
N MET A 109 12.57 2.50 -3.29
CA MET A 109 11.45 3.31 -2.81
C MET A 109 10.48 2.41 -2.04
N THR A 110 9.93 2.93 -0.95
CA THR A 110 8.91 2.22 -0.17
C THR A 110 7.54 2.59 -0.71
N VAL A 111 6.72 1.59 -1.01
CA VAL A 111 5.36 1.75 -1.51
C VAL A 111 4.40 1.14 -0.51
N TYR A 112 3.38 1.90 -0.14
CA TYR A 112 2.30 1.43 0.72
C TYR A 112 1.08 1.09 -0.12
N VAL A 113 0.61 -0.12 0.07
CA VAL A 113 -0.52 -0.68 -0.66
C VAL A 113 -1.63 -0.98 0.35
N LYS A 114 -2.83 -0.47 0.08
CA LYS A 114 -4.00 -0.60 0.96
C LYS A 114 -5.16 -1.27 0.22
N GLY A 115 -6.02 -1.95 0.97
CA GLY A 115 -7.28 -2.49 0.44
C GLY A 115 -7.08 -3.62 -0.58
N GLU A 116 -7.74 -3.50 -1.73
CA GLU A 116 -7.80 -4.54 -2.78
C GLU A 116 -6.54 -4.64 -3.62
N LEU A 117 -5.70 -3.59 -3.61
CA LEU A 117 -4.39 -3.61 -4.27
C LEU A 117 -3.38 -4.55 -3.58
N THR A 118 -3.67 -4.96 -2.34
CA THR A 118 -2.81 -5.89 -1.59
C THR A 118 -2.79 -7.27 -2.24
N ARG A 119 -1.64 -7.96 -2.16
CA ARG A 119 -1.38 -9.28 -2.79
C ARG A 119 -1.39 -9.32 -4.32
N GLN A 120 -1.56 -8.18 -4.99
CA GLN A 120 -1.50 -8.16 -6.45
C GLN A 120 -0.09 -8.39 -6.96
N VAL A 121 0.94 -7.87 -6.28
CA VAL A 121 2.33 -7.92 -6.74
C VAL A 121 3.14 -8.99 -6.04
N LYS A 122 4.10 -9.59 -6.76
CA LYS A 122 5.08 -10.55 -6.21
C LYS A 122 6.51 -10.03 -6.36
N PRO A 123 7.44 -10.43 -5.47
CA PRO A 123 8.86 -10.15 -5.66
C PRO A 123 9.37 -10.69 -7.01
N GLY A 124 10.19 -9.90 -7.70
CA GLY A 124 10.73 -10.18 -9.02
C GLY A 124 9.88 -9.67 -10.19
N GLU A 125 8.65 -9.23 -9.95
CA GLU A 125 7.79 -8.69 -11.00
C GLU A 125 8.14 -7.24 -11.35
N MET A 126 8.04 -6.92 -12.64
CA MET A 126 8.16 -5.55 -13.16
C MET A 126 6.78 -4.90 -13.18
N VAL A 127 6.66 -3.76 -12.49
CA VAL A 127 5.37 -3.09 -12.26
C VAL A 127 5.50 -1.58 -12.45
N THR A 128 4.43 -0.98 -12.94
CA THR A 128 4.23 0.47 -12.98
C THR A 128 3.20 0.83 -11.93
N ILE A 129 3.61 1.65 -10.95
CA ILE A 129 2.77 2.05 -9.82
C ILE A 129 2.48 3.54 -9.95
N THR A 130 1.20 3.88 -9.90
CA THR A 130 0.72 5.27 -9.80
C THR A 130 0.28 5.53 -8.38
N GLY A 131 0.76 6.61 -7.78
CA GLY A 131 0.50 6.90 -6.38
C GLY A 131 0.90 8.31 -5.96
N ILE A 132 0.61 8.65 -4.71
CA ILE A 132 0.93 9.97 -4.14
C ILE A 132 2.21 9.85 -3.31
N PHE A 133 3.20 10.69 -3.59
CA PHE A 133 4.48 10.66 -2.88
C PHE A 133 4.40 11.50 -1.61
N LEU A 134 4.51 10.86 -0.43
CA LEU A 134 4.26 11.49 0.86
C LEU A 134 5.40 11.26 1.85
N PRO A 135 5.72 12.23 2.72
CA PRO A 135 6.61 12.02 3.84
C PRO A 135 5.86 11.31 4.99
N VAL A 136 6.56 10.46 5.73
CA VAL A 136 6.09 9.93 7.02
C VAL A 136 6.40 10.97 8.09
N PRO A 137 5.39 11.58 8.74
CA PRO A 137 5.65 12.46 9.87
C PRO A 137 6.19 11.63 11.04
N PHE A 138 7.31 12.07 11.63
CA PHE A 138 7.79 11.51 12.88
C PHE A 138 7.04 12.16 14.05
N THR A 139 6.60 11.34 15.01
CA THR A 139 5.89 11.77 16.23
C THR A 139 6.74 11.52 17.48
N GLY A 140 6.48 12.32 18.54
CA GLY A 140 7.10 12.15 19.85
C GLY A 140 8.62 12.31 19.86
N TYR A 141 9.31 11.49 20.66
CA TYR A 141 10.77 11.56 20.83
C TYR A 141 11.55 11.33 19.52
N LYS A 142 10.95 10.61 18.56
CA LYS A 142 11.54 10.38 17.23
C LYS A 142 11.58 11.66 16.41
N ALA A 143 10.61 12.58 16.57
CA ALA A 143 10.60 13.87 15.89
C ALA A 143 11.79 14.74 16.32
N MET A 144 12.09 14.79 17.62
CA MET A 144 13.22 15.55 18.15
C MET A 144 14.58 15.04 17.64
N LYS A 145 14.72 13.73 17.44
CA LYS A 145 15.98 13.12 16.96
C LYS A 145 16.12 13.12 15.44
N ALA A 146 15.01 13.07 14.70
CA ALA A 146 15.02 13.03 13.24
C ALA A 146 15.30 14.41 12.60
N GLY A 147 15.12 15.50 13.33
CA GLY A 147 15.27 16.85 12.79
C GLY A 147 14.29 17.10 11.64
N LEU A 148 14.78 17.61 10.50
CA LEU A 148 13.97 17.85 9.29
C LEU A 148 13.99 16.66 8.30
N LEU A 149 14.75 15.60 8.60
CA LEU A 149 14.82 14.42 7.73
C LEU A 149 13.56 13.59 7.93
N THR A 150 12.78 13.42 6.86
CA THR A 150 11.60 12.55 6.84
C THR A 150 11.82 11.39 5.88
N GLN A 151 11.40 10.19 6.28
CA GLN A 151 11.33 9.07 5.36
C GLN A 151 10.14 9.29 4.44
N THR A 152 10.28 8.97 3.16
CA THR A 152 9.21 9.09 2.18
C THR A 152 8.68 7.73 1.77
N PHE A 153 7.41 7.70 1.37
CA PHE A 153 6.77 6.55 0.78
C PHE A 153 5.84 6.99 -0.35
N LEU A 154 5.55 6.06 -1.25
CA LEU A 154 4.54 6.22 -2.28
C LEU A 154 3.27 5.51 -1.83
N GLU A 155 2.15 6.22 -1.72
CA GLU A 155 0.86 5.59 -1.48
C GLU A 155 0.26 5.14 -2.82
N ALA A 156 0.17 3.83 -3.03
CA ALA A 156 -0.30 3.27 -4.28
C ALA A 156 -1.81 3.51 -4.45
N MET A 157 -2.18 4.13 -5.58
CA MET A 157 -3.56 4.31 -6.02
C MET A 157 -3.91 3.33 -7.14
N TYR A 158 -2.94 3.00 -7.98
CA TYR A 158 -3.11 2.07 -9.09
C TYR A 158 -1.82 1.31 -9.37
N ILE A 159 -1.94 0.03 -9.71
CA ILE A 159 -0.81 -0.86 -10.02
C ILE A 159 -1.08 -1.53 -11.36
N GLN A 160 -0.15 -1.39 -12.29
CA GLN A 160 -0.15 -2.06 -13.58
C GLN A 160 1.04 -3.01 -13.67
N LYS A 161 0.78 -4.28 -13.99
CA LYS A 161 1.83 -5.28 -14.23
C LYS A 161 2.25 -5.24 -15.69
N GLU A 162 3.55 -5.31 -15.94
CA GLU A 162 4.07 -5.32 -17.31
C GLU A 162 3.97 -6.70 -17.96
N LYS A 163 4.16 -7.77 -17.17
CA LYS A 163 3.89 -9.14 -17.58
C LYS A 163 2.63 -9.62 -16.86
N GLN A 164 1.54 -9.75 -17.59
CA GLN A 164 0.37 -10.47 -17.11
C GLN A 164 0.69 -11.97 -17.07
N THR A 165 0.27 -12.64 -16.00
CA THR A 165 0.36 -14.10 -15.93
C THR A 165 -0.44 -14.68 -17.09
N TYR A 166 0.02 -15.79 -17.70
CA TYR A 166 -0.71 -16.46 -18.79
C TYR A 166 -2.18 -16.73 -18.46
N GLU A 167 -2.50 -17.01 -17.19
CA GLU A 167 -3.87 -17.21 -16.71
C GLU A 167 -4.74 -15.94 -16.80
N ASP A 168 -4.16 -14.76 -16.53
CA ASP A 168 -4.85 -13.48 -16.65
C ASP A 168 -5.06 -13.10 -18.13
N ALA A 169 -4.08 -13.41 -18.99
CA ALA A 169 -4.18 -13.18 -20.43
C ALA A 169 -5.20 -14.11 -21.12
N LEU A 170 -5.35 -15.35 -20.62
CA LEU A 170 -6.34 -16.31 -21.09
C LEU A 170 -7.74 -16.09 -20.48
N ALA A 171 -7.93 -15.11 -19.60
CA ALA A 171 -9.26 -14.81 -19.03
C ALA A 171 -10.19 -14.15 -20.06
N SER A 172 -9.65 -13.49 -21.09
CA SER A 172 -10.46 -12.85 -22.13
C SER A 172 -11.00 -13.90 -23.12
N PRO A 173 -12.31 -13.88 -23.44
CA PRO A 173 -12.91 -14.87 -24.36
C PRO A 173 -12.32 -14.77 -25.78
N THR A 174 -11.86 -13.58 -26.18
CA THR A 174 -11.22 -13.33 -27.47
C THR A 174 -9.83 -13.97 -27.56
N ASP A 175 -9.02 -13.86 -26.51
CA ASP A 175 -7.66 -14.41 -26.49
C ASP A 175 -7.67 -15.94 -26.39
N ARG A 176 -8.67 -16.52 -25.70
CA ARG A 176 -8.90 -17.98 -25.70
C ARG A 176 -9.19 -18.51 -27.10
N ALA A 177 -10.08 -17.83 -27.84
CA ALA A 177 -10.42 -18.22 -29.20
C ALA A 177 -9.19 -18.16 -30.13
N HIS A 178 -8.36 -17.13 -29.97
CA HIS A 178 -7.13 -16.97 -30.74
C HIS A 178 -6.08 -18.05 -30.40
N ALA A 179 -5.94 -18.41 -29.12
CA ALA A 179 -5.04 -19.49 -28.68
C ALA A 179 -5.49 -20.87 -29.21
N THR A 180 -6.80 -21.15 -29.22
CA THR A 180 -7.35 -22.39 -29.79
C THR A 180 -7.15 -22.45 -31.32
N ALA A 181 -7.29 -21.33 -32.02
CA ALA A 181 -7.04 -21.25 -33.46
C ALA A 181 -5.57 -21.57 -33.81
N LEU A 182 -4.61 -21.04 -33.04
CA LEU A 182 -3.19 -21.36 -33.22
C LEU A 182 -2.88 -22.83 -32.96
N PHE A 183 -3.46 -23.43 -31.90
CA PHE A 183 -3.30 -24.85 -31.61
C PHE A 183 -3.83 -25.74 -32.75
N ASN A 184 -4.99 -25.39 -33.31
CA ASN A 184 -5.57 -26.12 -34.44
C ASN A 184 -4.78 -25.95 -35.74
N SER A 185 -4.09 -24.82 -35.93
CA SER A 185 -3.24 -24.60 -37.10
C SER A 185 -1.85 -25.27 -37.02
N GLY A 186 -1.39 -25.62 -35.80
CA GLY A 186 -0.06 -26.19 -35.56
C GLY A 186 0.02 -27.72 -35.50
N GLY A 187 -1.11 -28.43 -35.55
CA GLY A 187 -1.19 -29.88 -35.37
C GLY A 187 -1.73 -30.61 -36.60
N GLY A 188 -0.92 -30.74 -37.65
CA GLY A 188 -1.33 -31.37 -38.91
C GLY A 188 -0.22 -31.87 -39.82
N GLN A 189 0.89 -32.40 -39.28
CA GLN A 189 1.73 -33.34 -40.02
C GLN A 189 1.94 -34.60 -39.18
N SER A 190 1.00 -35.53 -39.34
CA SER A 190 1.19 -36.93 -39.00
C SER A 190 2.23 -37.50 -39.96
N VAL A 191 3.39 -37.86 -39.43
CA VAL A 191 4.35 -38.71 -40.12
C VAL A 191 3.90 -40.15 -39.91
N TYR A 192 3.23 -40.70 -40.92
CA TYR A 192 3.21 -42.12 -41.26
C TYR A 192 3.54 -42.24 -42.74
#